data_AF-A0A349LR55-F1
#
_entry.id   AF-A0A349LR55-F1
#
_cell.length_a   1.000
_cell.length_b   1.000
_cell.length_c   1.000
_cell.angle_alpha   90.00
_cell.angle_beta   90.00
_cell.angle_gamma   90.00
#
_symmetry.space_group_name_H-M   'P 1'
#
loop_
_entity.id
_entity.type
_entity.pdbx_description
1 polymer ?
#
loop_
_entity_poly.entity_id
_entity_poly.type
_entity_poly.pdbx_seq_one_letter_code
_entity_poly.pdbx_strand_id
1 'polypeptide(L)'
;MVSKQQLLKQNQQQMLLISVLDAIPTMIFGVALHSIVTKPSQPLFEFMADPLMVYLMLGLSLPCMLGCAWRVMSLSKQRQALLQLPD
;
A
#
# COMPACT_ATOMS: atom_id res chain seq x y z
N MET A 1 -10.62 -31.37 5.11
CA MET A 1 -9.20 -30.96 4.95
C MET A 1 -9.15 -29.90 3.88
N VAL A 2 -8.67 -28.68 4.19
CA VAL A 2 -8.48 -27.64 3.17
C VAL A 2 -7.21 -27.98 2.38
N SER A 3 -7.30 -28.02 1.06
CA SER A 3 -6.17 -28.39 0.21
C SER A 3 -5.09 -27.29 0.18
N LYS A 4 -3.82 -27.68 0.05
CA LYS A 4 -2.67 -26.75 -0.13
C LYS A 4 -2.93 -25.70 -1.22
N GLN A 5 -3.55 -26.11 -2.34
CA GLN A 5 -3.96 -25.21 -3.42
C GLN A 5 -5.02 -24.17 -2.99
N GLN A 6 -6.00 -24.55 -2.16
CA GLN A 6 -6.99 -23.60 -1.65
C GLN A 6 -6.36 -22.56 -0.72
N LEU A 7 -5.41 -22.94 0.13
CA LEU A 7 -4.69 -22.02 1.02
C LEU A 7 -3.83 -21.03 0.23
N LEU A 8 -3.11 -21.49 -0.80
CA LEU A 8 -2.34 -20.62 -1.69
C LEU A 8 -3.23 -19.61 -2.43
N LYS A 9 -4.39 -20.05 -2.92
CA LYS A 9 -5.36 -19.17 -3.60
C LYS A 9 -5.94 -18.12 -2.67
N GLN A 10 -6.28 -18.48 -1.42
CA GLN A 10 -6.75 -17.54 -0.42
C GLN A 10 -5.68 -16.50 -0.07
N ASN A 11 -4.43 -16.93 0.12
CA ASN A 11 -3.32 -16.02 0.40
C ASN A 11 -3.10 -15.04 -0.77
N GLN A 12 -3.14 -15.52 -2.01
CA GLN A 12 -3.05 -14.65 -3.20
C GLN A 12 -4.21 -13.66 -3.30
N GLN A 13 -5.45 -14.06 -3.00
CA GLN A 13 -6.60 -13.15 -2.99
C GLN A 13 -6.45 -12.07 -1.91
N GLN A 14 -5.96 -12.41 -0.73
CA GLN A 14 -5.72 -11.45 0.35
C GLN A 14 -4.61 -10.46 -0.01
N MET A 15 -3.51 -10.92 -0.61
CA MET A 15 -2.45 -10.04 -1.10
C MET A 15 -3.00 -9.05 -2.13
N LEU A 16 -3.79 -9.53 -3.09
CA LEU A 16 -4.36 -8.70 -4.16
C LEU A 16 -5.34 -7.66 -3.60
N LEU A 17 -6.17 -8.05 -2.64
CA LEU A 17 -7.11 -7.14 -1.97
C LEU A 17 -6.36 -6.05 -1.19
N ILE A 18 -5.26 -6.40 -0.49
CA ILE A 18 -4.43 -5.41 0.21
C ILE A 18 -3.76 -4.46 -0.81
N SER A 19 -3.25 -4.97 -1.93
CA SER A 19 -2.66 -4.13 -2.98
C SER A 19 -3.66 -3.15 -3.60
N VAL A 20 -4.92 -3.56 -3.79
CA VAL A 20 -5.98 -2.66 -4.29
C VAL A 20 -6.31 -1.58 -3.26
N LEU A 21 -6.36 -1.92 -1.97
CA LEU A 21 -6.56 -0.94 -0.90
C LEU A 21 -5.39 0.05 -0.77
N ASP A 22 -4.16 -0.42 -0.97
CA ASP A 22 -2.95 0.39 -0.86
C ASP A 22 -2.75 1.36 -2.05
N ALA A 23 -3.40 1.10 -3.19
CA ALA A 23 -3.30 1.95 -4.37
C ALA A 23 -3.74 3.40 -4.09
N ILE A 24 -4.81 3.60 -3.32
CA ILE A 24 -5.34 4.93 -2.98
C ILE A 24 -4.36 5.74 -2.13
N PRO A 25 -3.90 5.28 -0.95
CA PRO A 25 -2.92 6.00 -0.15
C PRO A 25 -1.59 6.17 -0.88
N THR A 26 -1.18 5.22 -1.72
CA THR A 26 0.03 5.36 -2.55
C THR A 26 -0.09 6.51 -3.55
N MET A 27 -1.24 6.64 -4.24
CA MET A 27 -1.50 7.77 -5.13
C MET A 27 -1.51 9.10 -4.38
N ILE A 28 -2.20 9.16 -3.23
CA ILE A 28 -2.24 10.36 -2.37
C ILE A 28 -0.84 10.77 -1.93
N PHE A 29 -0.02 9.80 -1.50
CA PHE A 29 1.35 10.02 -1.08
C PHE A 29 2.21 10.56 -2.23
N GLY A 30 2.13 9.95 -3.43
CA GLY A 30 2.89 10.38 -4.60
C GLY A 30 2.55 11.80 -5.05
N VAL A 31 1.26 12.15 -5.00
CA VAL A 31 0.78 13.49 -5.33
C VAL A 31 1.22 14.52 -4.29
N ALA A 32 1.16 14.19 -3.01
CA ALA A 32 1.66 15.05 -1.94
C ALA A 32 3.18 15.24 -2.03
N LEU A 33 3.94 14.19 -2.32
CA LEU A 33 5.39 14.27 -2.59
C LEU A 33 5.70 15.16 -3.78
N HIS A 34 4.94 15.04 -4.87
CA HIS A 34 5.09 15.90 -6.04
C HIS A 34 4.95 17.38 -5.67
N SER A 35 3.96 17.74 -4.84
CA SER A 35 3.77 19.13 -4.39
C SER A 35 4.88 19.68 -3.49
N ILE A 36 5.65 18.82 -2.82
CA ILE A 36 6.83 19.22 -2.04
C ILE A 36 8.06 19.39 -2.94
N VAL A 37 8.23 18.47 -3.89
CA VAL A 37 9.41 18.41 -4.77
C VAL A 37 9.34 19.47 -5.87
N THR A 38 8.17 19.63 -6.50
CA THR A 38 7.92 20.71 -7.45
C THR A 38 7.48 21.94 -6.66
N LYS A 39 8.28 23.02 -6.74
CA LYS A 39 7.98 24.29 -6.06
C LYS A 39 6.51 24.71 -6.29
N PRO A 40 5.88 25.42 -5.35
CA PRO A 40 4.44 25.71 -5.32
C PRO A 40 3.90 26.59 -6.48
N SER A 41 4.71 26.87 -7.50
CA SER A 41 4.31 27.69 -8.64
C SER A 41 3.21 27.05 -9.51
N GLN A 42 2.99 25.74 -9.43
CA GLN A 42 1.89 25.04 -10.13
C GLN A 42 1.37 23.85 -9.30
N PRO A 43 0.49 24.08 -8.31
CA PRO A 43 -0.14 22.98 -7.60
C PRO A 43 -1.07 22.21 -8.55
N LEU A 44 -0.98 20.87 -8.54
CA LEU A 44 -1.84 20.00 -9.35
C LEU A 44 -3.33 20.17 -9.00
N PHE A 45 -3.60 20.53 -7.76
CA PHE A 45 -4.93 20.85 -7.26
C PHE A 45 -4.84 22.02 -6.27
N GLU A 46 -5.85 22.89 -6.25
CA GLU A 46 -5.87 24.09 -5.40
C GLU A 46 -5.69 23.79 -3.91
N PHE A 47 -6.19 22.65 -3.42
CA PHE A 47 -6.04 22.24 -2.03
C PHE A 47 -4.60 21.87 -1.63
N MET A 48 -3.68 21.70 -2.59
CA MET A 48 -2.24 21.47 -2.32
C MET A 48 -1.45 22.78 -2.19
N ALA A 49 -2.08 23.93 -2.44
CA ALA A 49 -1.45 25.22 -2.15
C ALA A 49 -1.25 25.43 -0.64
N ASP A 50 -2.04 24.76 0.20
CA ASP A 50 -1.88 24.77 1.64
C ASP A 50 -0.86 23.69 2.08
N PRO A 51 0.30 24.08 2.62
CA PRO A 51 1.31 23.13 3.09
C PRO A 51 0.80 22.22 4.21
N LEU A 52 -0.13 22.70 5.04
CA LEU A 52 -0.68 21.91 6.15
C LEU A 52 -1.49 20.71 5.62
N MET A 53 -2.22 20.92 4.52
CA MET A 53 -2.98 19.87 3.84
C MET A 53 -2.05 18.80 3.24
N VAL A 54 -0.93 19.22 2.64
CA VAL A 54 0.09 18.32 2.10
C VAL A 54 0.72 17.46 3.21
N TYR A 55 1.05 18.05 4.35
CA TYR A 55 1.59 17.30 5.49
C TYR A 55 0.56 16.33 6.09
N LEU A 56 -0.73 16.70 6.14
CA LEU A 56 -1.79 15.78 6.56
C LEU A 56 -1.94 14.59 5.60
N MET A 57 -1.91 14.83 4.28
CA MET A 57 -1.96 13.78 3.27
C MET A 57 -0.81 12.80 3.44
N LEU A 58 0.43 13.30 3.61
CA LEU A 58 1.61 12.45 3.87
C LEU A 58 1.52 11.73 5.21
N GLY A 59 1.10 12.43 6.26
CA GLY A 59 1.02 11.89 7.62
C GLY A 59 0.00 10.77 7.76
N LEU A 60 -1.08 10.80 6.96
CA LEU A 60 -2.09 9.74 6.93
C LEU A 60 -1.75 8.62 5.94
N SER A 61 -1.21 8.96 4.76
CA SER A 61 -0.93 7.96 3.73
C SER A 61 0.27 7.08 4.09
N LEU A 62 1.32 7.63 4.70
CA LEU A 62 2.54 6.91 5.06
C LEU A 62 2.28 5.73 6.03
N PRO A 63 1.58 5.90 7.18
CA PRO A 63 1.29 4.78 8.07
C PRO A 63 0.34 3.75 7.44
N CYS A 64 -0.61 4.18 6.60
CA CYS A 64 -1.47 3.26 5.83
C CYS A 64 -0.65 2.38 4.88
N MET A 65 0.30 2.98 4.13
CA MET A 65 1.20 2.25 3.23
C MET A 65 2.10 1.28 3.99
N LEU A 66 2.69 1.73 5.11
CA LEU A 66 3.53 0.87 5.95
C LEU A 66 2.74 -0.31 6.52
N GLY A 67 1.49 -0.09 6.95
CA GLY A 67 0.60 -1.15 7.43
C GLY A 67 0.26 -2.16 6.33
N CYS A 68 -0.02 -1.70 5.11
CA CYS A 68 -0.27 -2.57 3.95
C CYS A 68 0.98 -3.39 3.59
N ALA A 69 2.15 -2.74 3.52
CA ALA A 69 3.43 -3.39 3.25
C ALA A 69 3.76 -4.48 4.28
N TRP A 70 3.55 -4.22 5.58
CA TRP A 70 3.74 -5.22 6.63
C TRP A 70 2.83 -6.43 6.48
N ARG A 71 1.54 -6.22 6.17
CA ARG A 71 0.61 -7.34 5.94
C ARG A 71 0.98 -8.16 4.71
N VAL A 72 1.35 -7.51 3.60
CA VAL A 72 1.78 -8.21 2.38
C VAL A 72 3.06 -9.01 2.63
N MET A 73 4.04 -8.45 3.35
CA MET A 73 5.25 -9.18 3.73
C MET A 73 4.95 -10.40 4.61
N SER A 74 4.04 -10.28 5.57
CA SER A 74 3.61 -11.40 6.42
C SER A 74 2.96 -12.51 5.60
N LEU A 75 2.03 -12.16 4.70
CA LEU A 75 1.35 -13.12 3.80
C LEU A 75 2.33 -13.77 2.82
N SER A 76 3.30 -13.03 2.30
CA SER A 76 4.35 -13.54 1.43
C SER A 76 5.24 -14.57 2.14
N LYS A 77 5.61 -14.33 3.40
CA LYS A 77 6.33 -15.32 4.22
C LYS A 77 5.51 -16.59 4.43
N GLN A 78 4.21 -16.47 4.72
CA GLN A 78 3.32 -17.62 4.83
C GLN A 78 3.23 -18.41 3.52
N ARG A 79 3.14 -17.72 2.38
CA ARG A 79 3.14 -18.35 1.05
C ARG A 79 4.44 -19.10 0.79
N GLN A 80 5.61 -18.52 1.10
CA GLN A 80 6.89 -19.20 0.93
C GLN A 80 7.00 -20.45 1.81
N ALA A 81 6.55 -20.38 3.07
CA ALA A 81 6.51 -21.53 3.97
C ALA A 81 5.60 -22.66 3.43
N LEU A 82 4.44 -22.31 2.86
CA LEU A 82 3.54 -23.28 2.24
C LEU A 82 4.13 -23.93 0.98
N LEU A 83 4.98 -23.22 0.23
CA LEU A 83 5.64 -23.75 -0.97
C LEU A 83 6.84 -24.64 -0.65
N GLN A 84 7.46 -24.48 0.53
CA GLN A 84 8.60 -25.29 0.98
C GLN A 84 8.21 -26.61 1.65
N LEU A 85 6.93 -26.83 1.97
CA LEU A 85 6.46 -28.10 2.51
C LEU A 85 6.43 -29.17 1.40
N PRO A 86 7.10 -30.33 1.60
CA PRO A 86 6.95 -31.47 0.70
C PRO A 86 5.48 -31.90 0.66
N ASP A 87 5.03 -32.33 -0.52
CA ASP A 87 3.63 -32.72 -0.78
C ASP A 87 3.18 -33.93 0.04
#